data_AF-A0A1B0B0N2-F1
#
_entry.id   AF-A0A1B0B0N2-F1
#
_cell.length_a   1.000
_cell.length_b   1.000
_cell.length_c   1.000
_cell.angle_alpha   90.00
_cell.angle_beta   90.00
_cell.angle_gamma   90.00
#
_symmetry.space_group_name_H-M   'P 1'
#
loop_
_entity.id
_entity.type
_entity.pdbx_description
1 polymer ?
#
loop_
_entity_poly.entity_id
_entity_poly.type
_entity_poly.pdbx_seq_one_letter_code
_entity_poly.pdbx_strand_id
1 'polypeptide(L)'
;MNGKGLIVRGKHGPTLNQVSDDAENEEVLARKEMYLPVWLFFSRPFQKSDNKQIIDCPSLPEDIQVISLESFTKTKSLFSLEYVFCQGNSLPISIHLKRYLKLLHAKEVHETALDGNKLLRKMKRLKFQRPEFGMEKLEYYKVKLFAIRRSELNASRKYDLQYEERISRTSSLS
;
A
#
# COMPACT_ATOMS: atom_id res chain seq x y z
N MET A 1 16.28 37.20 31.55
CA MET A 1 15.95 36.31 30.41
C MET A 1 15.12 35.16 30.95
N ASN A 2 13.81 35.12 30.67
CA ASN A 2 12.92 34.08 31.17
C ASN A 2 12.95 32.89 30.20
N GLY A 3 13.96 32.01 30.35
CA GLY A 3 14.07 30.79 29.57
C GLY A 3 13.02 29.77 30.01
N LYS A 4 11.84 29.78 29.40
CA LYS A 4 10.87 28.69 29.59
C LYS A 4 11.38 27.46 28.83
N GLY A 5 11.68 26.39 29.56
CA GLY A 5 12.08 25.11 28.98
C GLY A 5 11.02 24.53 28.04
N LEU A 6 11.47 23.75 27.07
CA LEU A 6 10.59 23.08 26.10
C LEU A 6 9.74 22.01 26.81
N ILE A 7 8.42 22.09 26.66
CA ILE A 7 7.50 21.03 27.10
C ILE A 7 7.09 20.21 25.88
N VAL A 8 7.42 18.93 25.89
CA VAL A 8 7.01 17.95 24.86
C VAL A 8 5.86 17.12 25.41
N ARG A 9 4.82 16.89 24.58
CA ARG A 9 3.68 16.01 24.91
C ARG A 9 3.71 14.80 23.99
N GLY A 10 3.55 13.62 24.56
CA GLY A 10 3.48 12.34 23.85
C GLY A 10 2.37 11.46 24.42
N LYS A 11 2.01 10.41 23.68
CA LYS A 11 1.06 9.38 24.11
C LYS A 11 1.76 8.03 24.01
N HIS A 12 1.49 7.14 24.96
CA HIS A 12 1.93 5.74 24.93
C HIS A 12 0.68 4.85 24.95
N GLY A 13 0.71 3.76 24.20
CA GLY A 13 -0.33 2.73 24.18
C GLY A 13 0.29 1.37 24.48
N PRO A 14 0.35 0.93 25.74
CA PRO A 14 0.88 -0.39 26.07
C PRO A 14 -0.12 -1.48 25.64
N THR A 15 0.37 -2.53 24.99
CA THR A 15 -0.39 -3.73 24.65
C THR A 15 0.08 -4.88 25.52
N LEU A 16 -0.85 -5.56 26.21
CA LEU A 16 -0.57 -6.67 27.11
C LEU A 16 -1.35 -7.90 26.64
N ASN A 17 -0.68 -8.73 25.85
CA ASN A 17 -1.28 -9.91 25.23
C ASN A 17 -0.60 -11.19 25.73
N GLN A 18 -1.35 -12.29 25.75
CA GLN A 18 -0.73 -13.61 25.86
C GLN A 18 0.11 -13.86 24.61
N VAL A 19 1.26 -14.54 24.76
CA VAL A 19 2.10 -14.89 23.61
C VAL A 19 1.35 -15.92 22.77
N SER A 20 0.78 -15.47 21.66
CA SER A 20 0.10 -16.27 20.64
C SER A 20 0.55 -15.79 19.26
N ASP A 21 0.27 -16.58 18.22
CA ASP A 21 0.60 -16.22 16.84
C ASP A 21 -0.10 -14.93 16.37
N ASP A 22 -1.23 -14.58 17.00
CA ASP A 22 -2.00 -13.36 16.68
C ASP A 22 -1.55 -12.12 17.48
N ALA A 23 -0.76 -12.30 18.55
CA ALA A 23 -0.34 -11.19 19.41
C ALA A 23 0.45 -10.13 18.64
N GLU A 24 1.25 -10.53 17.65
CA GLU A 24 2.00 -9.61 16.78
C GLU A 24 1.06 -8.84 15.84
N ASN A 25 0.01 -9.49 15.31
CA ASN A 25 -0.97 -8.85 14.44
C ASN A 25 -1.83 -7.82 15.21
N GLU A 26 -2.20 -8.14 16.46
CA GLU A 26 -2.89 -7.19 17.33
C GLU A 26 -2.03 -5.95 17.64
N GLU A 27 -0.72 -6.12 17.84
CA GLU A 27 0.20 -5.00 18.01
C GLU A 27 0.25 -4.13 16.74
N VAL A 28 0.27 -4.74 15.56
CA VAL A 28 0.24 -4.02 14.28
C VAL A 28 -1.05 -3.20 14.12
N LEU A 29 -2.21 -3.76 14.49
CA LEU A 29 -3.49 -3.05 14.42
C LEU A 29 -3.54 -1.87 15.40
N ALA A 30 -3.15 -2.08 16.66
CA ALA A 30 -3.09 -1.00 17.66
C ALA A 30 -2.14 0.13 17.23
N ARG A 31 -1.00 -0.24 16.62
CA ARG A 31 -0.03 0.70 16.07
C ARG A 31 -0.62 1.48 14.89
N LYS A 32 -1.33 0.83 13.96
CA LYS A 32 -2.01 1.49 12.83
C LYS A 32 -2.98 2.57 13.31
N GLU A 33 -3.82 2.26 14.28
CA GLU A 33 -4.81 3.21 14.81
C GLU A 33 -4.12 4.44 15.43
N MET A 34 -2.99 4.23 16.11
CA MET A 34 -2.22 5.31 16.72
C MET A 34 -1.54 6.22 15.69
N TYR A 35 -1.05 5.68 14.57
CA TYR A 35 -0.39 6.46 13.51
C TYR A 35 -1.34 7.07 12.48
N LEU A 36 -2.55 6.54 12.34
CA LEU A 36 -3.57 7.01 11.39
C LEU A 36 -4.83 7.49 12.11
N PRO A 37 -4.75 8.53 12.96
CA PRO A 37 -5.91 9.03 13.69
C PRO A 37 -6.96 9.60 12.74
N VAL A 38 -8.23 9.57 13.14
CA VAL A 38 -9.32 10.21 12.37
C VAL A 38 -9.09 11.72 12.29
N TRP A 39 -9.19 12.26 11.08
CA TRP A 39 -9.07 13.70 10.85
C TRP A 39 -10.42 14.37 11.06
N LEU A 40 -10.50 15.24 12.06
CA LEU A 40 -11.70 15.99 12.37
C LEU A 40 -11.67 17.34 11.64
N PHE A 41 -12.68 17.57 10.78
CA PHE A 41 -12.85 18.83 10.05
C PHE A 41 -13.99 19.63 10.68
N PHE A 42 -13.69 20.82 11.15
CA PHE A 42 -14.68 21.74 11.70
C PHE A 42 -14.95 22.85 10.68
N SER A 43 -16.22 23.07 10.35
CA SER A 43 -16.64 24.17 9.46
C SER A 43 -17.74 24.99 10.13
N ARG A 44 -17.84 26.26 9.75
CA ARG A 44 -19.00 27.09 10.14
C ARG A 44 -20.23 26.57 9.38
N PRO A 45 -21.41 26.52 9.99
CA PRO A 45 -22.61 26.09 9.31
C PRO A 45 -22.92 27.04 8.15
N PHE A 46 -22.76 26.57 6.91
CA PHE A 46 -23.26 27.29 5.75
C PHE A 46 -24.77 27.05 5.65
N GLN A 47 -25.54 28.13 5.46
CA GLN A 47 -26.96 28.03 5.16
C GLN A 47 -27.11 27.33 3.79
N LYS A 48 -27.60 26.09 3.80
CA LYS A 48 -27.84 25.21 2.64
C LYS A 48 -26.57 24.71 1.93
N SER A 49 -25.95 23.68 2.49
CA SER A 49 -25.18 22.73 1.69
C SER A 49 -25.44 21.31 2.17
N ASP A 50 -26.45 20.65 1.61
CA ASP A 50 -26.70 19.20 1.76
C ASP A 50 -25.68 18.34 0.99
N ASN A 51 -24.45 18.85 0.83
CA ASN A 51 -23.37 18.13 0.15
C ASN A 51 -22.65 17.22 1.15
N LYS A 52 -23.39 16.34 1.84
CA LYS A 52 -22.79 15.17 2.47
C LYS A 52 -22.38 14.21 1.36
N GLN A 53 -21.22 14.45 0.77
CA GLN A 53 -20.64 13.53 -0.19
C GLN A 53 -20.01 12.38 0.59
N ILE A 54 -20.82 11.38 0.92
CA ILE A 54 -20.31 10.10 1.42
C ILE A 54 -19.72 9.40 0.20
N ILE A 55 -18.40 9.35 0.12
CA ILE A 55 -17.72 8.53 -0.87
C ILE A 55 -17.86 7.09 -0.39
N ASP A 56 -18.66 6.29 -1.09
CA ASP A 56 -18.74 4.85 -0.89
C ASP A 56 -17.43 4.21 -1.38
N CYS A 57 -16.43 4.21 -0.51
CA CYS A 57 -15.15 3.56 -0.72
C CYS A 57 -15.20 2.17 -0.08
N PRO A 58 -14.96 1.08 -0.83
CA PRO A 58 -14.88 -0.23 -0.21
C PRO A 58 -13.73 -0.28 0.80
N SER A 59 -13.95 -0.98 1.91
CA SER A 59 -12.90 -1.24 2.88
C SER A 59 -11.85 -2.19 2.30
N LEU A 60 -10.58 -1.91 2.57
CA LEU A 60 -9.50 -2.86 2.34
C LEU A 60 -9.50 -3.95 3.43
N PRO A 61 -8.98 -5.15 3.14
CA PRO A 61 -8.65 -6.13 4.17
C PRO A 61 -7.77 -5.52 5.27
N GLU A 62 -7.92 -5.97 6.52
CA GLU A 62 -7.24 -5.39 7.69
C GLU A 62 -5.71 -5.53 7.63
N ASP A 63 -5.26 -6.62 7.01
CA ASP A 63 -3.87 -6.95 6.73
C ASP A 63 -3.26 -6.17 5.57
N ILE A 64 -4.04 -5.33 4.88
CA ILE A 64 -3.55 -4.43 3.83
C ILE A 64 -3.55 -3.00 4.33
N GLN A 65 -2.49 -2.27 4.00
CA GLN A 65 -2.36 -0.85 4.28
C GLN A 65 -2.07 -0.07 3.00
N VAL A 66 -2.74 1.07 2.84
CA VAL A 66 -2.30 2.10 1.89
C VAL A 66 -1.13 2.83 2.53
N ILE A 67 0.06 2.69 1.94
CA ILE A 67 1.24 3.45 2.36
C ILE A 67 1.21 4.84 1.73
N SER A 68 0.90 4.89 0.43
CA SER A 68 0.95 6.15 -0.34
C SER A 68 -0.16 6.17 -1.38
N LEU A 69 -0.79 7.34 -1.50
CA LEU A 69 -1.62 7.73 -2.63
C LEU A 69 -1.26 9.19 -2.95
N GLU A 70 -0.30 9.38 -3.84
CA GLU A 70 0.29 10.69 -4.08
C GLU A 70 0.31 11.05 -5.57
N SER A 71 0.24 12.34 -5.88
CA SER A 71 0.47 12.81 -7.24
C SER A 71 1.95 12.68 -7.58
N PHE A 72 2.25 12.00 -8.69
CA PHE A 72 3.62 11.77 -9.14
C PHE A 72 3.99 12.64 -10.34
N THR A 73 3.05 12.83 -11.26
CA THR A 73 3.17 13.78 -12.38
C THR A 73 1.81 14.44 -12.62
N LYS A 74 1.75 15.41 -13.54
CA LYS A 74 0.48 16.08 -13.93
C LYS A 74 -0.64 15.11 -14.32
N THR A 75 -0.29 13.91 -14.79
CA THR A 75 -1.25 12.92 -15.29
C THR A 75 -1.10 11.56 -14.61
N LYS A 76 -0.28 11.46 -13.55
CA LYS A 76 -0.06 10.18 -12.87
C LYS A 76 -0.03 10.33 -11.37
N SER A 77 -0.58 9.33 -10.70
CA SER A 77 -0.48 9.16 -9.25
C SER A 77 0.23 7.86 -8.93
N LEU A 78 0.98 7.82 -7.83
CA LEU A 78 1.48 6.58 -7.26
C LEU A 78 0.50 6.08 -6.21
N PHE A 79 0.27 4.78 -6.24
CA PHE A 79 -0.54 4.05 -5.28
C PHE A 79 0.26 2.87 -4.77
N SER A 80 0.57 2.91 -3.47
CA SER A 80 1.39 1.90 -2.79
C SER A 80 0.58 1.22 -1.71
N LEU A 81 0.62 -0.11 -1.74
CA LEU A 81 -0.09 -1.00 -0.85
C LEU A 81 0.90 -1.99 -0.24
N GLU A 82 0.73 -2.27 1.05
CA GLU A 82 1.56 -3.20 1.81
C GLU A 82 0.73 -4.19 2.60
N TYR A 83 1.23 -5.41 2.65
CA TYR A 83 0.76 -6.43 3.57
C TYR A 83 1.49 -6.31 4.91
N VAL A 84 0.74 -6.11 5.99
CA VAL A 84 1.31 -5.70 7.30
C VAL A 84 1.35 -6.78 8.37
N PHE A 85 0.64 -7.90 8.18
CA PHE A 85 0.63 -8.99 9.17
C PHE A 85 1.88 -9.86 9.08
N CYS A 86 2.26 -10.45 10.21
CA CYS A 86 3.45 -11.31 10.33
C CYS A 86 3.09 -12.80 10.17
N GLN A 87 4.11 -13.59 9.83
CA GLN A 87 4.04 -15.01 9.45
C GLN A 87 3.21 -15.88 10.40
N GLY A 88 2.42 -16.81 9.83
CA GLY A 88 1.84 -17.91 10.59
C GLY A 88 0.65 -18.62 9.94
N ASN A 89 -0.33 -17.89 9.41
CA ASN A 89 -1.62 -18.47 8.98
C ASN A 89 -2.30 -17.76 7.80
N SER A 90 -1.66 -16.78 7.15
CA SER A 90 -2.33 -15.99 6.14
C SER A 90 -2.35 -16.67 4.77
N LEU A 91 -3.53 -17.14 4.38
CA LEU A 91 -3.82 -17.51 3.00
C LEU A 91 -3.52 -16.32 2.06
N PRO A 92 -3.02 -16.56 0.83
CA PRO A 92 -2.77 -15.50 -0.13
C PRO A 92 -4.04 -14.67 -0.36
N ILE A 93 -3.91 -13.36 -0.21
CA ILE A 93 -5.05 -12.43 -0.30
C ILE A 93 -5.10 -11.83 -1.67
N SER A 94 -6.29 -11.91 -2.27
CA SER A 94 -6.58 -11.29 -3.56
C SER A 94 -7.42 -10.04 -3.34
N ILE A 95 -6.86 -8.88 -3.73
CA ILE A 95 -7.57 -7.61 -3.62
C ILE A 95 -8.13 -7.22 -4.98
N HIS A 96 -9.44 -7.03 -5.06
CA HIS A 96 -10.09 -6.53 -6.27
C HIS A 96 -9.95 -5.00 -6.38
N LEU A 97 -8.95 -4.52 -7.11
CA LEU A 97 -8.69 -3.09 -7.23
C LEU A 97 -9.72 -2.30 -8.07
N LYS A 98 -10.60 -2.98 -8.82
CA LYS A 98 -11.49 -2.35 -9.80
C LYS A 98 -12.33 -1.20 -9.22
N ARG A 99 -12.88 -1.35 -8.01
CA ARG A 99 -13.71 -0.32 -7.39
C ARG A 99 -12.89 0.91 -7.00
N TYR A 100 -11.72 0.70 -6.40
CA TYR A 100 -10.77 1.76 -6.05
C TYR A 100 -10.31 2.54 -7.27
N LEU A 101 -9.94 1.84 -8.35
CA LEU A 101 -9.49 2.47 -9.60
C LEU A 101 -10.59 3.32 -10.25
N LYS A 102 -11.85 2.89 -10.14
CA LYS A 102 -13.00 3.67 -10.64
C LYS A 102 -13.20 4.95 -9.82
N LEU A 103 -13.09 4.86 -8.48
CA LEU A 103 -13.17 6.02 -7.58
C LEU A 103 -12.04 7.02 -7.83
N LEU A 104 -10.84 6.52 -8.11
CA LEU A 104 -9.66 7.34 -8.45
C LEU A 104 -9.65 7.82 -9.90
N HIS A 105 -10.68 7.53 -10.69
CA HIS A 105 -10.77 7.83 -12.12
C HIS A 105 -9.56 7.33 -12.96
N ALA A 106 -8.88 6.28 -12.49
CA ALA A 106 -7.73 5.71 -13.18
C ALA A 106 -8.15 5.03 -14.49
N LYS A 107 -7.41 5.31 -15.57
CA LYS A 107 -7.59 4.68 -16.89
C LYS A 107 -6.68 3.48 -17.04
N GLU A 108 -5.45 3.58 -16.56
CA GLU A 108 -4.46 2.52 -16.62
C GLU A 108 -3.74 2.34 -15.29
N VAL A 109 -3.27 1.11 -15.07
CA VAL A 109 -2.47 0.73 -13.90
C VAL A 109 -1.22 0.02 -14.37
N HIS A 110 -0.07 0.49 -13.90
CA HIS A 110 1.21 -0.12 -14.21
C HIS A 110 1.98 -0.35 -12.93
N GLU A 111 2.32 -1.58 -12.59
CA GLU A 111 3.23 -1.84 -11.47
C GLU A 111 4.64 -1.33 -11.80
N THR A 112 5.26 -0.69 -10.82
CA THR A 112 6.55 -0.05 -10.90
C THR A 112 7.50 -0.58 -9.84
N ALA A 113 8.77 -0.18 -9.91
CA ALA A 113 9.65 -0.17 -8.75
C ALA A 113 9.01 0.64 -7.60
N LEU A 114 9.50 0.44 -6.38
CA LEU A 114 8.98 1.08 -5.16
C LEU A 114 9.00 2.62 -5.24
N ASP A 115 9.95 3.18 -5.97
CA ASP A 115 10.11 4.63 -6.18
C ASP A 115 9.32 5.17 -7.39
N GLY A 116 8.55 4.32 -8.09
CA GLY A 116 7.79 4.72 -9.26
C GLY A 116 8.60 5.00 -10.53
N ASN A 117 9.93 4.88 -10.52
CA ASN A 117 10.78 5.39 -11.61
C ASN A 117 10.80 4.49 -12.85
N LYS A 118 10.50 3.19 -12.69
CA LYS A 118 10.66 2.17 -13.72
C LYS A 118 9.53 1.17 -13.64
N LEU A 119 8.96 0.82 -14.79
CA LEU A 119 8.01 -0.27 -14.88
C LEU A 119 8.65 -1.57 -14.39
N LEU A 120 7.96 -2.31 -13.54
CA LEU A 120 8.51 -3.50 -12.90
C LEU A 120 8.91 -4.57 -13.95
N ARG A 121 8.15 -4.70 -15.04
CA ARG A 121 8.49 -5.55 -16.22
C ARG A 121 9.82 -5.22 -16.90
N LYS A 122 10.32 -4.00 -16.71
CA LYS A 122 11.61 -3.53 -17.25
C LYS A 122 12.75 -3.71 -16.24
N MET A 123 12.47 -4.14 -15.01
CA MET A 123 13.51 -4.44 -14.03
C MET A 123 14.24 -5.72 -14.40
N LYS A 124 15.57 -5.65 -14.31
CA LYS A 124 16.48 -6.78 -14.40
C LYS A 124 17.09 -6.98 -13.03
N ARG A 125 17.13 -8.22 -12.56
CA ARG A 125 17.81 -8.57 -11.32
C ARG A 125 19.02 -9.43 -11.65
N LEU A 126 20.12 -9.12 -10.98
CA LEU A 126 21.35 -9.91 -11.07
C LEU A 126 21.09 -11.30 -10.49
N LYS A 127 21.56 -12.32 -11.18
CA LYS A 127 21.58 -13.69 -10.67
C LYS A 127 22.93 -13.90 -9.98
N PHE A 128 22.91 -13.99 -8.66
CA PHE A 128 24.11 -14.31 -7.89
C PHE A 128 24.36 -15.82 -7.99
N GLN A 129 25.50 -16.19 -8.55
CA GLN A 129 25.99 -17.56 -8.53
C GLN A 129 26.67 -17.81 -7.18
N ARG A 130 26.48 -19.00 -6.61
CA ARG A 130 27.21 -19.38 -5.39
C ARG A 130 28.67 -19.64 -5.77
N PRO A 131 29.64 -19.28 -4.90
CA PRO A 131 31.07 -19.39 -5.20
C PRO A 131 31.50 -20.80 -5.61
N GLU A 132 30.77 -21.82 -5.16
CA GLU A 132 30.97 -23.24 -5.43
C GLU A 132 30.82 -23.63 -6.91
N PHE A 133 30.17 -22.81 -7.74
CA PHE A 133 29.86 -23.14 -9.15
C PHE A 133 30.77 -22.47 -10.18
N GLY A 134 31.79 -21.72 -9.74
CA GLY A 134 32.60 -20.89 -10.62
C GLY A 134 31.82 -19.69 -11.17
N MET A 135 32.50 -18.57 -11.40
CA MET A 135 31.86 -17.37 -11.94
C MET A 135 31.70 -17.52 -13.46
N GLU A 136 30.61 -18.14 -13.90
CA GLU A 136 30.20 -18.04 -15.29
C GLU A 136 29.49 -16.71 -15.53
N LYS A 137 29.72 -16.15 -16.72
CA LYS A 137 29.18 -14.90 -17.30
C LYS A 137 27.94 -14.31 -16.59
N LEU A 138 27.97 -12.99 -16.32
CA LEU A 138 26.87 -12.26 -15.68
C LEU A 138 25.47 -12.56 -16.28
N GLU A 139 24.63 -13.22 -15.49
CA GLU A 139 23.26 -13.58 -15.85
C GLU A 139 22.23 -12.66 -15.19
N TYR A 140 21.09 -12.46 -15.87
CA TYR A 140 19.99 -11.64 -15.39
C TYR A 140 18.66 -12.36 -15.60
N TYR A 141 17.73 -12.21 -14.65
CA TYR A 141 16.32 -12.53 -14.87
C TYR A 141 15.49 -11.26 -14.98
N LYS A 142 14.48 -11.31 -15.86
CA LYS A 142 13.43 -10.27 -15.95
C LYS A 142 12.31 -10.63 -15.00
N VAL A 143 11.78 -9.63 -14.30
CA VAL A 143 10.59 -9.81 -13.47
C VAL A 143 9.39 -10.08 -14.40
N LYS A 144 8.74 -11.23 -14.25
CA LYS A 144 7.50 -11.55 -14.97
C LYS A 144 6.37 -10.71 -14.38
N LEU A 145 5.62 -10.00 -15.24
CA LEU A 145 4.52 -9.17 -14.76
C LEU A 145 3.38 -9.00 -15.77
N PHE A 146 2.17 -8.83 -15.24
CA PHE A 146 0.95 -8.53 -15.98
C PHE A 146 0.73 -7.01 -15.99
N ALA A 147 0.81 -6.36 -17.17
CA ALA A 147 0.40 -4.96 -17.34
C ALA A 147 -1.06 -4.91 -17.79
N ILE A 148 -1.87 -4.00 -17.24
CA ILE A 148 -3.33 -3.99 -17.44
C ILE A 148 -3.77 -2.68 -18.10
N ARG A 149 -4.49 -2.76 -19.23
CA ARG A 149 -5.03 -1.60 -19.98
C ARG A 149 -6.52 -1.38 -19.74
N ARG A 150 -6.99 -0.15 -19.99
CA ARG A 150 -8.41 0.24 -19.81
C ARG A 150 -9.42 -0.66 -20.55
N SER A 151 -9.09 -1.11 -21.77
CA SER A 151 -9.93 -2.02 -22.55
C SER A 151 -10.09 -3.40 -21.89
N GLU A 152 -9.24 -3.73 -20.93
CA GLU A 152 -9.22 -4.97 -20.17
C GLU A 152 -9.86 -4.81 -18.76
N LEU A 153 -10.40 -3.63 -18.43
CA LEU A 153 -11.19 -3.35 -17.19
C LEU A 153 -12.52 -4.10 -17.09
N ASN A 154 -12.95 -4.69 -18.20
CA ASN A 154 -14.17 -5.47 -18.27
C ASN A 154 -13.96 -6.95 -17.92
N ALA A 155 -12.73 -7.47 -17.89
CA ALA A 155 -12.44 -8.86 -17.50
C ALA A 155 -12.21 -8.95 -15.99
N SER A 156 -13.05 -9.70 -15.26
CA SER A 156 -13.12 -9.66 -13.79
C SER A 156 -11.87 -10.15 -13.05
N ARG A 157 -11.03 -10.99 -13.68
CA ARG A 157 -9.85 -11.62 -13.04
C ARG A 157 -8.54 -10.85 -13.15
N LYS A 158 -8.48 -9.75 -13.92
CA LYS A 158 -7.21 -9.05 -14.21
C LYS A 158 -6.77 -8.08 -13.11
N TYR A 159 -7.57 -7.84 -12.07
CA TYR A 159 -7.31 -6.80 -11.05
C TYR A 159 -6.90 -7.36 -9.70
N ASP A 160 -6.66 -8.66 -9.63
CA ASP A 160 -6.42 -9.36 -8.39
C ASP A 160 -4.94 -9.24 -8.08
N LEU A 161 -4.62 -8.30 -7.19
CA LEU A 161 -3.28 -8.26 -6.61
C LEU A 161 -3.21 -9.34 -5.56
N GLN A 162 -2.28 -10.27 -5.77
CA GLN A 162 -1.92 -11.27 -4.79
C GLN A 162 -0.82 -10.72 -3.89
N TYR A 163 -1.11 -10.67 -2.59
CA TYR A 163 -0.12 -10.37 -1.58
C TYR A 163 0.32 -11.66 -0.91
N GLU A 164 1.63 -11.76 -0.75
CA GLU A 164 2.28 -12.70 0.14
C GLU A 164 2.99 -11.86 1.21
N GLU A 165 3.48 -12.54 2.24
CA GLU A 165 4.00 -11.95 3.47
C GLU A 165 5.04 -10.85 3.22
N ARG A 166 4.86 -9.70 3.90
CA ARG A 166 5.76 -8.54 3.87
C ARG A 166 6.10 -8.04 2.46
N ILE A 167 5.14 -8.11 1.54
CA ILE A 167 5.27 -7.52 0.21
C ILE A 167 4.63 -6.12 0.18
N SER A 168 5.46 -5.15 -0.20
CA SER A 168 5.02 -3.83 -0.66
C SER A 168 4.94 -3.82 -2.19
N ARG A 169 3.81 -3.36 -2.75
CA ARG A 169 3.65 -3.15 -4.20
C ARG A 169 3.31 -1.69 -4.48
N THR A 170 3.93 -1.16 -5.54
CA THR A 170 3.72 0.20 -6.01
C THR A 170 3.23 0.20 -7.44
N SER A 171 2.18 0.96 -7.69
CA SER A 171 1.57 1.11 -9.01
C SER A 171 1.43 2.58 -9.38
N SER A 172 1.74 2.88 -10.65
CA SER A 172 1.39 4.16 -11.24
C SER A 172 0.01 4.08 -11.89
N LEU A 173 -0.84 5.07 -11.56
CA LEU A 173 -2.19 5.25 -12.05
C LEU A 173 -2.18 6.44 -13.03
N SER A 174 -2.84 6.31 -14.20
CA SER A 174 -2.96 7.38 -15.20
C SER A 174 -4.34 7.45 -15.82
#